data_AF-A0A1R4HWB6-F1
#
_entry.id   AF-A0A1R4HWB6-F1
#
_cell.length_a   1.000
_cell.length_b   1.000
_cell.length_c   1.000
_cell.angle_alpha   90.00
_cell.angle_beta   90.00
_cell.angle_gamma   90.00
#
_symmetry.space_group_name_H-M   'P 1'
#
loop_
_entity.id
_entity.type
_entity.pdbx_description
1 polymer ?
#
loop_
_entity_poly.entity_id
_entity_poly.type
_entity_poly.pdbx_seq_one_letter_code
_entity_poly.pdbx_strand_id
1 'polypeptide(L)'
;MQLTHLNTRGEANMVDVGDKHETRREAVASGRVLMQPETLKLLSDGELPKGDVIATARIAGIQAAKRTHELIPLCHSLALSKVSIEFDIDPAQGCVHVTALCRLNGRTGVEMEALTAVSVACLTLYDMCKAVDKDMCIDAVQLESKRGGVRGDYQRSARPQAPIVTGEGTAGEVTLGERCASPCVRVKFLAELRERVGVSDTVLDLDQVPSRDIAGLKAALSQRDTRFSMLTDQRTLCAINQVMANDSARITDEDEVAFFPPVTGG
;
A
#
# COMPACT_ATOMS: atom_id res chain seq x y z
N MET A 1 13.43 18.72 1.52
CA MET A 1 13.74 17.97 2.75
C MET A 1 15.15 17.42 2.61
N GLN A 2 16.04 17.64 3.59
CA GLN A 2 17.39 17.07 3.59
C GLN A 2 17.31 15.64 4.15
N LEU A 3 17.84 14.65 3.43
CA LEU A 3 17.83 13.24 3.87
C LEU A 3 18.75 13.11 5.09
N THR A 4 18.19 12.79 6.26
CA THR A 4 18.95 12.75 7.51
C THR A 4 19.87 11.53 7.63
N HIS A 5 19.69 10.50 6.80
CA HIS A 5 20.47 9.25 6.84
C HIS A 5 21.68 9.24 5.88
N LEU A 6 21.98 10.36 5.25
CA LEU A 6 23.13 10.50 4.36
C LEU A 6 24.08 11.58 4.91
N ASN A 7 25.38 11.34 4.86
CA ASN A 7 26.37 12.37 5.15
C ASN A 7 26.53 13.33 3.95
N THR A 8 27.40 14.34 4.11
CA THR A 8 27.69 15.34 3.07
C THR A 8 28.26 14.78 1.77
N ARG A 9 28.70 13.51 1.77
CA ARG A 9 29.20 12.76 0.60
C ARG A 9 28.17 11.78 0.03
N GLY A 10 26.96 11.72 0.59
CA GLY A 10 25.91 10.79 0.16
C GLY A 10 26.08 9.36 0.69
N GLU A 11 26.93 9.15 1.71
CA GLU A 11 27.15 7.84 2.33
C GLU A 11 26.17 7.63 3.49
N ALA A 12 25.79 6.37 3.75
CA ALA A 12 24.91 6.02 4.87
C ALA A 12 25.50 6.48 6.21
N ASN A 13 24.71 7.23 6.98
CA ASN A 13 25.10 7.73 8.29
C ASN A 13 23.95 7.59 9.30
N MET A 14 24.26 7.06 10.48
CA MET A 14 23.31 7.05 11.59
C MET A 14 23.26 8.44 12.21
N VAL A 15 22.05 8.99 12.36
CA VAL A 15 21.86 10.34 12.91
C VAL A 15 22.28 10.36 14.37
N ASP A 16 23.14 11.31 14.75
CA ASP A 16 23.42 11.56 16.17
C ASP A 16 22.17 12.14 16.87
N VAL A 17 21.81 11.53 17.99
CA VAL A 17 20.68 11.92 18.83
C VAL A 17 21.12 12.25 20.26
N GLY A 18 22.43 12.33 20.51
CA GLY A 18 23.05 12.59 21.81
C GLY A 18 22.47 13.82 22.52
N ASP A 19 22.33 14.93 21.82
CA ASP A 19 21.87 16.20 22.41
C ASP A 19 20.33 16.34 22.48
N LYS A 20 19.57 15.35 21.97
CA LYS A 20 18.11 15.39 22.02
C LYS A 20 17.62 14.99 23.40
N HIS A 21 16.63 15.70 23.92
CA HIS A 21 15.97 15.33 25.17
C HIS A 21 15.21 14.01 25.05
N GLU A 22 15.21 13.25 26.14
CA GLU A 22 14.40 12.05 26.27
C GLU A 22 12.94 12.42 26.52
N THR A 23 12.05 11.86 25.73
CA THR A 23 10.60 12.04 25.87
C THR A 23 9.93 10.68 25.81
N ARG A 24 8.71 10.58 26.36
CA ARG A 24 7.86 9.41 26.11
C ARG A 24 7.55 9.33 24.62
N ARG A 25 7.74 8.15 24.04
CA ARG A 25 7.50 7.87 22.63
C ARG A 25 6.70 6.61 22.49
N GLU A 26 5.78 6.64 21.54
CA GLU A 26 4.87 5.54 21.27
C GLU A 26 4.63 5.45 19.77
N ALA A 27 4.50 4.25 19.24
CA ALA A 27 4.10 4.00 17.87
C ALA A 27 3.15 2.82 17.82
N VAL A 28 2.15 2.92 16.96
CA VAL A 28 1.22 1.85 16.62
C VAL A 28 1.35 1.58 15.12
N ALA A 29 1.54 0.32 14.76
CA ALA A 29 1.54 -0.15 13.38
C ALA A 29 0.50 -1.25 13.21
N SER A 30 0.00 -1.41 11.98
CA SER A 30 -0.93 -2.45 11.59
C SER A 30 -0.42 -3.21 10.38
N GLY A 31 -0.98 -4.39 10.13
CA GLY A 31 -0.82 -5.21 8.93
C GLY A 31 -1.91 -6.27 8.90
N ARG A 32 -1.99 -7.03 7.81
CA ARG A 32 -2.91 -8.17 7.72
C ARG A 32 -2.33 -9.32 6.91
N VAL A 33 -2.84 -10.52 7.17
CA VAL A 33 -2.58 -11.71 6.34
C VAL A 33 -3.89 -12.19 5.76
N LEU A 34 -4.04 -12.05 4.44
CA LEU A 34 -5.15 -12.58 3.65
C LEU A 34 -4.91 -14.08 3.42
N MET A 35 -5.95 -14.89 3.58
CA MET A 35 -5.89 -16.35 3.42
C MET A 35 -7.24 -16.90 2.98
N GLN A 36 -7.26 -18.16 2.53
CA GLN A 36 -8.52 -18.82 2.18
C GLN A 36 -9.43 -18.97 3.41
N PRO A 37 -10.77 -18.90 3.25
CA PRO A 37 -11.72 -19.08 4.34
C PRO A 37 -11.52 -20.38 5.13
N GLU A 38 -11.13 -21.46 4.44
CA GLU A 38 -10.84 -22.77 5.05
C GLU A 38 -9.61 -22.70 5.97
N THR A 39 -8.57 -21.99 5.54
CA THR A 39 -7.36 -21.75 6.35
C THR A 39 -7.70 -20.95 7.60
N LEU A 40 -8.49 -19.90 7.43
CA LEU A 40 -8.91 -19.03 8.54
C LEU A 40 -9.77 -19.79 9.55
N LYS A 41 -10.64 -20.70 9.06
CA LYS A 41 -11.44 -21.59 9.91
C LYS A 41 -10.55 -22.51 10.72
N LEU A 42 -9.60 -23.22 10.09
CA LEU A 42 -8.65 -24.09 10.79
C LEU A 42 -7.82 -23.33 11.84
N LEU A 43 -7.43 -22.10 11.53
CA LEU A 43 -6.74 -21.21 12.46
C LEU A 43 -7.61 -20.86 13.66
N SER A 44 -8.88 -20.51 13.43
CA SER A 44 -9.85 -20.11 14.46
C SER A 44 -10.22 -21.29 15.38
N ASP A 45 -10.38 -22.48 14.79
CA ASP A 45 -10.75 -23.70 15.50
C ASP A 45 -9.53 -24.34 16.21
N GLY A 46 -8.31 -23.84 15.97
CA GLY A 46 -7.09 -24.35 16.58
C GLY A 46 -6.63 -25.70 16.02
N GLU A 47 -7.10 -26.05 14.82
CA GLU A 47 -6.88 -27.36 14.18
C GLU A 47 -5.66 -27.38 13.25
N LEU A 48 -4.86 -26.32 13.25
CA LEU A 48 -3.65 -26.26 12.44
C LEU A 48 -2.58 -27.26 12.93
N PRO A 49 -1.84 -27.93 12.01
CA PRO A 49 -0.89 -28.99 12.37
C PRO A 49 0.27 -28.57 13.28
N LYS A 50 0.55 -27.27 13.36
CA LYS A 50 1.74 -26.69 14.01
C LYS A 50 1.48 -26.12 15.42
N GLY A 51 0.29 -26.35 16.00
CA GLY A 51 -0.05 -25.89 17.35
C GLY A 51 -0.56 -24.43 17.39
N ASP A 52 -0.34 -23.74 18.50
CA ASP A 52 -0.89 -22.39 18.73
C ASP A 52 -0.18 -21.33 17.87
N VAL A 53 -0.79 -21.04 16.73
CA VAL A 53 -0.29 -20.10 15.72
C VAL A 53 -0.29 -18.67 16.23
N ILE A 54 -1.36 -18.24 16.91
CA ILE A 54 -1.51 -16.85 17.38
C ILE A 54 -0.53 -16.56 18.52
N ALA A 55 -0.36 -17.47 19.48
CA ALA A 55 0.63 -17.30 20.55
C ALA A 55 2.06 -17.27 19.99
N THR A 56 2.37 -18.13 19.02
CA THR A 56 3.68 -18.16 18.38
C THR A 56 3.96 -16.86 17.63
N ALA A 57 3.02 -16.37 16.81
CA ALA A 57 3.14 -15.11 16.10
C ALA A 57 3.29 -13.91 17.04
N ARG A 58 2.59 -13.91 18.18
CA ARG A 58 2.71 -12.88 19.22
C ARG A 58 4.12 -12.83 19.81
N ILE A 59 4.67 -13.99 20.18
CA ILE A 59 6.02 -14.09 20.72
C ILE A 59 7.05 -13.65 19.68
N ALA A 60 6.89 -14.08 18.42
CA ALA A 60 7.78 -13.72 17.33
C ALA A 60 7.83 -12.21 17.10
N GLY A 61 6.67 -11.54 17.02
CA GLY A 61 6.64 -10.09 16.85
C GLY A 61 7.21 -9.33 18.06
N ILE A 62 6.98 -9.80 19.31
CA ILE A 62 7.58 -9.17 20.51
C ILE A 62 9.11 -9.30 20.48
N GLN A 63 9.63 -10.45 20.06
CA GLN A 63 11.08 -10.63 19.87
C GLN A 63 11.62 -9.74 18.76
N ALA A 64 10.91 -9.66 17.63
CA ALA A 64 11.30 -8.84 16.50
C ALA A 64 11.39 -7.35 16.86
N ALA A 65 10.43 -6.82 17.60
CA ALA A 65 10.45 -5.43 18.08
C ALA A 65 11.76 -5.09 18.81
N LYS A 66 12.22 -5.98 19.70
CA LYS A 66 13.46 -5.81 20.48
C LYS A 66 14.73 -5.92 19.64
N ARG A 67 14.66 -6.58 18.48
CA ARG A 67 15.78 -6.83 17.56
C ARG A 67 15.73 -5.98 16.30
N THR A 68 14.89 -4.94 16.27
CA THR A 68 14.72 -4.05 15.12
C THR A 68 16.06 -3.43 14.66
N HIS A 69 16.89 -3.00 15.60
CA HIS A 69 18.20 -2.41 15.31
C HIS A 69 19.22 -3.40 14.71
N GLU A 70 19.00 -4.71 14.86
CA GLU A 70 19.83 -5.73 14.20
C GLU A 70 19.40 -5.95 12.73
N LEU A 71 18.16 -5.61 12.39
CA LEU A 71 17.56 -5.84 11.08
C LEU A 71 17.59 -4.59 10.19
N ILE A 72 17.38 -3.41 10.78
CA ILE A 72 17.32 -2.13 10.06
C ILE A 72 18.65 -1.38 10.24
N PRO A 73 19.52 -1.29 9.21
CA PRO A 73 20.94 -0.94 9.36
C PRO A 73 21.27 0.38 10.09
N LEU A 74 20.38 1.37 10.05
CA LEU A 74 20.60 2.70 10.62
C LEU A 74 19.66 3.04 11.78
N CYS A 75 18.96 2.04 12.33
CA CYS A 75 18.19 2.22 13.55
C CYS A 75 19.11 2.23 14.78
N HIS A 76 18.80 3.09 15.74
CA HIS A 76 19.44 3.07 17.05
C HIS A 76 19.01 1.83 17.84
N SER A 77 19.87 1.34 18.72
CA SER A 77 19.47 0.34 19.72
C SER A 77 18.67 1.04 20.83
N LEU A 78 17.46 0.53 21.11
CA LEU A 78 16.49 1.19 21.98
C LEU A 78 15.99 0.25 23.08
N ALA A 79 15.98 0.75 24.32
CA ALA A 79 15.39 0.04 25.46
C ALA A 79 13.87 0.22 25.49
N LEU A 80 13.15 -0.69 24.82
CA LEU A 80 11.69 -0.69 24.80
C LEU A 80 11.10 -0.93 26.20
N SER A 81 10.15 -0.09 26.62
CA SER A 81 9.44 -0.22 27.89
C SER A 81 8.12 -0.99 27.78
N LYS A 82 7.52 -1.04 26.58
CA LYS A 82 6.35 -1.87 26.29
C LYS A 82 6.35 -2.30 24.83
N VAL A 83 6.00 -3.56 24.61
CA VAL A 83 5.59 -4.11 23.31
C VAL A 83 4.30 -4.89 23.54
N SER A 84 3.27 -4.61 22.74
CA SER A 84 2.06 -5.43 22.69
C SER A 84 1.68 -5.68 21.24
N ILE A 85 1.18 -6.88 20.97
CA ILE A 85 0.71 -7.28 19.66
C ILE A 85 -0.68 -7.83 19.85
N GLU A 86 -1.61 -7.45 18.99
CA GLU A 86 -3.01 -7.84 19.01
C GLU A 86 -3.35 -8.45 17.65
N PHE A 87 -4.22 -9.46 17.68
CA PHE A 87 -4.67 -10.19 16.50
C PHE A 87 -6.19 -10.15 16.49
N ASP A 88 -6.76 -9.84 15.34
CA ASP A 88 -8.20 -9.86 15.12
C ASP A 88 -8.48 -10.70 13.87
N ILE A 89 -9.31 -11.73 14.02
CA ILE A 89 -9.64 -12.65 12.93
C ILE A 89 -10.91 -12.13 12.28
N ASP A 90 -10.84 -11.82 10.99
CA ASP A 90 -11.97 -11.30 10.21
C ASP A 90 -12.40 -12.33 9.13
N PRO A 91 -13.41 -13.16 9.43
CA PRO A 91 -13.98 -14.08 8.45
C PRO A 91 -14.65 -13.41 7.26
N ALA A 92 -15.15 -12.17 7.42
CA ALA A 92 -15.83 -11.46 6.34
C ALA A 92 -14.83 -10.96 5.28
N GLN A 93 -13.62 -10.60 5.70
CA GLN A 93 -12.53 -10.18 4.81
C GLN A 93 -11.53 -11.30 4.49
N GLY A 94 -11.69 -12.49 5.09
CA GLY A 94 -10.79 -13.62 4.89
C GLY A 94 -9.36 -13.32 5.35
N CYS A 95 -9.20 -12.63 6.49
CA CYS A 95 -7.88 -12.20 6.92
C CYS A 95 -7.70 -12.18 8.44
N VAL A 96 -6.43 -12.14 8.86
CA VAL A 96 -6.04 -11.85 10.25
C VAL A 96 -5.39 -10.47 10.28
N HIS A 97 -6.02 -9.53 10.98
CA HIS A 97 -5.45 -8.23 11.29
C HIS A 97 -4.43 -8.35 12.43
N VAL A 98 -3.31 -7.66 12.29
CA VAL A 98 -2.22 -7.63 13.27
C VAL A 98 -1.94 -6.18 13.63
N THR A 99 -2.00 -5.84 14.91
CA THR A 99 -1.67 -4.50 15.42
C THR A 99 -0.55 -4.61 16.44
N ALA A 100 0.51 -3.80 16.31
CA ALA A 100 1.58 -3.73 17.29
C ALA A 100 1.71 -2.32 17.87
N LEU A 101 1.85 -2.23 19.19
CA LEU A 101 2.19 -1.01 19.93
C LEU A 101 3.58 -1.17 20.55
N CYS A 102 4.45 -0.21 20.29
CA CYS A 102 5.77 -0.08 20.93
C CYS A 102 5.87 1.23 21.70
N ARG A 103 6.55 1.22 22.84
CA ARG A 103 6.75 2.41 23.69
C ARG A 103 8.13 2.41 24.35
N LEU A 104 8.68 3.61 24.55
CA LEU A 104 9.85 3.86 25.38
C LEU A 104 9.87 5.30 25.93
N ASN A 105 10.85 5.61 26.76
CA ASN A 105 11.33 6.98 26.99
C ASN A 105 12.71 7.10 26.34
N GLY A 106 12.89 8.04 25.40
CA GLY A 106 14.13 8.10 24.63
C GLY A 106 14.21 9.24 23.63
N ARG A 107 15.30 9.26 22.86
CA ARG A 107 15.72 10.41 22.01
C ARG A 107 15.28 10.30 20.56
N THR A 108 14.88 9.11 20.12
CA THR A 108 14.35 8.81 18.79
C THR A 108 13.08 7.98 18.88
N GLY A 109 12.26 8.03 17.83
CA GLY A 109 10.97 7.35 17.75
C GLY A 109 11.08 5.82 17.73
N VAL A 110 9.92 5.16 17.81
CA VAL A 110 9.78 3.69 17.81
C VAL A 110 8.91 3.18 16.66
N GLU A 111 8.82 3.95 15.58
CA GLU A 111 8.05 3.59 14.39
C GLU A 111 8.53 2.26 13.80
N MET A 112 9.86 2.08 13.73
CA MET A 112 10.46 0.90 13.14
C MET A 112 10.25 -0.35 13.99
N GLU A 113 10.25 -0.22 15.32
CA GLU A 113 9.97 -1.33 16.24
C GLU A 113 8.53 -1.81 16.10
N ALA A 114 7.56 -0.90 15.96
CA ALA A 114 6.18 -1.27 15.73
C ALA A 114 5.98 -1.94 14.36
N LEU A 115 6.56 -1.37 13.28
CA LEU A 115 6.48 -1.93 11.93
C LEU A 115 7.12 -3.32 11.84
N THR A 116 8.31 -3.48 12.41
CA THR A 116 9.05 -4.75 12.42
C THR A 116 8.29 -5.82 13.20
N ALA A 117 7.68 -5.46 14.33
CA ALA A 117 6.86 -6.37 15.12
C ALA A 117 5.68 -6.93 14.31
N VAL A 118 4.94 -6.06 13.60
CA VAL A 118 3.85 -6.47 12.70
C VAL A 118 4.38 -7.36 11.59
N SER A 119 5.44 -6.95 10.88
CA SER A 119 5.98 -7.71 9.75
C SER A 119 6.35 -9.13 10.15
N VAL A 120 7.07 -9.30 11.27
CA VAL A 120 7.49 -10.63 11.71
C VAL A 120 6.33 -11.45 12.27
N ALA A 121 5.36 -10.82 12.94
CA ALA A 121 4.14 -11.51 13.32
C ALA A 121 3.38 -12.05 12.10
N CYS A 122 3.21 -11.24 11.05
CA CYS A 122 2.60 -11.67 9.79
C CYS A 122 3.40 -12.79 9.09
N LEU A 123 4.74 -12.68 9.03
CA LEU A 123 5.60 -13.74 8.48
C LEU A 123 5.49 -15.03 9.29
N THR A 124 5.29 -14.93 10.61
CA THR A 124 5.11 -16.10 11.47
C THR A 124 3.76 -16.74 11.25
N LEU A 125 2.68 -15.96 11.12
CA LEU A 125 1.37 -16.47 10.69
C LEU A 125 1.49 -17.23 9.38
N TYR A 126 2.17 -16.63 8.39
CA TYR A 126 2.43 -17.27 7.12
C TYR A 126 3.18 -18.60 7.29
N ASP A 127 4.30 -18.61 8.04
CA ASP A 127 5.09 -19.83 8.25
C ASP A 127 4.29 -20.98 8.86
N MET A 128 3.40 -20.64 9.80
CA MET A 128 2.57 -21.58 10.53
C MET A 128 1.40 -22.12 9.70
N CYS A 129 0.90 -21.35 8.73
CA CYS A 129 -0.24 -21.71 7.90
C CYS A 129 0.13 -22.22 6.49
N LYS A 130 1.37 -21.98 5.99
CA LYS A 130 1.77 -22.27 4.60
C LYS A 130 1.67 -23.74 4.15
N ALA A 131 1.50 -24.67 5.09
CA ALA A 131 1.29 -26.08 4.76
C ALA A 131 -0.13 -26.33 4.22
N VAL A 132 -1.09 -25.52 4.65
CA VAL A 132 -2.51 -25.58 4.25
C VAL A 132 -2.78 -24.64 3.09
N ASP A 133 -2.18 -23.45 3.12
CA ASP A 133 -2.45 -22.39 2.14
C ASP A 133 -1.17 -21.64 1.78
N LYS A 134 -0.74 -21.78 0.52
CA LYS A 134 0.50 -21.16 0.02
C LYS A 134 0.27 -19.83 -0.68
N ASP A 135 -0.99 -19.47 -0.94
CA ASP A 135 -1.36 -18.28 -1.69
C ASP A 135 -1.72 -17.11 -0.77
N MET A 136 -1.49 -17.27 0.54
CA MET A 136 -1.66 -16.19 1.51
C MET A 136 -0.87 -14.95 1.11
N CYS A 137 -1.42 -13.77 1.43
CA CYS A 137 -0.78 -12.49 1.14
C CYS A 137 -0.63 -11.67 2.42
N ILE A 138 0.59 -11.18 2.67
CA ILE A 138 0.85 -10.17 3.70
C ILE A 138 0.65 -8.81 3.08
N ASP A 139 -0.27 -8.03 3.63
CA ASP A 139 -0.69 -6.75 3.08
C ASP A 139 -0.79 -5.67 4.16
N ALA A 140 -0.86 -4.41 3.72
CA ALA A 140 -1.17 -3.23 4.53
C ALA A 140 -0.28 -3.04 5.76
N VAL A 141 1.00 -3.47 5.71
CA VAL A 141 1.97 -3.19 6.79
C VAL A 141 2.28 -1.70 6.81
N GLN A 142 1.82 -0.99 7.85
CA GLN A 142 1.83 0.45 7.85
C GLN A 142 1.77 1.07 9.26
N LEU A 143 2.29 2.29 9.41
CA LEU A 143 2.24 3.03 10.67
C LEU A 143 0.87 3.70 10.86
N GLU A 144 0.16 3.38 11.93
CA GLU A 144 -1.15 3.94 12.27
C GLU A 144 -1.04 5.21 13.10
N SER A 145 -0.14 5.24 14.06
CA SER A 145 0.10 6.44 14.85
C SER A 145 1.49 6.46 15.44
N LYS A 146 1.98 7.65 15.77
CA LYS A 146 3.10 7.83 16.67
C LYS A 146 2.91 9.08 17.52
N ARG A 147 3.49 9.05 18.71
CA ARG A 147 3.44 10.16 19.67
C ARG A 147 4.83 10.51 20.18
N GLY A 148 5.05 11.79 20.42
CA GLY A 148 6.26 12.33 21.02
C GLY A 148 7.42 12.61 20.05
N GLY A 149 8.39 13.38 20.55
CA GLY A 149 9.50 13.90 19.76
C GLY A 149 9.22 15.23 19.08
N VAL A 150 10.27 15.83 18.51
CA VAL A 150 10.23 17.20 17.97
C VAL A 150 9.30 17.36 16.76
N ARG A 151 9.07 16.28 16.01
CA ARG A 151 8.20 16.30 14.81
C ARG A 151 6.71 16.21 15.15
N GLY A 152 6.35 16.15 16.43
CA GLY A 152 4.98 16.04 16.89
C GLY A 152 4.36 14.66 16.66
N ASP A 153 3.09 14.58 17.00
CA ASP A 153 2.29 13.38 16.87
C ASP A 153 1.84 13.19 15.42
N TYR A 154 1.78 11.93 15.00
CA TYR A 154 1.20 11.55 13.72
C TYR A 154 0.08 10.56 14.00
N GLN A 155 -1.05 10.78 13.36
CA GLN A 155 -2.13 9.83 13.23
C GLN A 155 -2.32 9.62 11.75
N ARG A 156 -2.38 8.37 11.31
CA ARG A 156 -2.86 8.03 9.98
C ARG A 156 -4.28 8.56 9.90
N SER A 157 -4.47 9.63 9.13
CA SER A 157 -5.80 9.94 8.64
C SER A 157 -6.29 8.68 7.96
N ALA A 158 -7.52 8.25 8.29
CA ALA A 158 -8.20 7.30 7.42
C ALA A 158 -7.99 7.86 6.03
N ARG A 159 -7.26 7.15 5.16
CA ARG A 159 -7.41 7.43 3.75
C ARG A 159 -8.91 7.29 3.59
N PRO A 160 -9.64 8.35 3.22
CA PRO A 160 -10.92 8.04 2.64
C PRO A 160 -10.57 7.00 1.57
N GLN A 161 -11.38 5.96 1.41
CA GLN A 161 -11.55 5.42 0.07
C GLN A 161 -12.12 6.59 -0.74
N ALA A 162 -11.26 7.57 -1.04
CA ALA A 162 -11.56 8.68 -1.90
C ALA A 162 -11.36 8.06 -3.27
N PRO A 163 -12.42 8.01 -4.10
CA PRO A 163 -12.22 7.75 -5.51
C PRO A 163 -11.13 8.72 -5.97
N ILE A 164 -10.13 8.20 -6.66
CA ILE A 164 -8.98 8.97 -7.12
C ILE A 164 -9.55 10.13 -7.95
N VAL A 165 -9.46 11.37 -7.46
CA VAL A 165 -9.77 12.58 -8.24
C VAL A 165 -8.43 13.18 -8.66
N THR A 166 -8.07 13.03 -9.93
CA THR A 166 -7.01 13.80 -10.60
C THR A 166 -7.69 14.82 -11.49
N GLY A 167 -7.62 16.09 -11.10
CA GLY A 167 -7.64 17.20 -12.05
C GLY A 167 -6.21 17.62 -12.34
N GLU A 168 -5.96 18.17 -13.52
CA GLU A 168 -4.64 18.69 -13.91
C GLU A 168 -4.30 19.95 -13.09
N GLY A 169 -3.22 19.89 -12.31
CA GLY A 169 -2.62 21.05 -11.66
C GLY A 169 -1.23 21.30 -12.24
N THR A 170 -1.05 22.47 -12.85
CA THR A 170 0.29 23.03 -13.07
C THR A 170 0.95 23.25 -11.71
N ALA A 171 2.27 23.06 -11.64
CA ALA A 171 3.02 22.96 -10.40
C ALA A 171 2.70 24.07 -9.39
N GLY A 172 2.15 23.69 -8.22
CA GLY A 172 2.20 24.53 -7.01
C GLY A 172 0.89 24.86 -6.30
N GLU A 173 -0.29 24.57 -6.87
CA GLU A 173 -1.57 24.82 -6.18
C GLU A 173 -2.52 23.60 -6.27
N VAL A 174 -3.09 23.22 -5.13
CA VAL A 174 -4.12 22.17 -5.03
C VAL A 174 -5.48 22.82 -5.24
N THR A 175 -6.07 22.69 -6.42
CA THR A 175 -7.48 23.02 -6.65
C THR A 175 -8.31 21.74 -6.67
N LEU A 176 -9.40 21.73 -5.90
CA LEU A 176 -10.38 20.64 -5.89
C LEU A 176 -11.09 20.62 -7.26
N GLY A 177 -10.81 19.60 -8.08
CA GLY A 177 -11.57 19.37 -9.31
C GLY A 177 -13.03 19.06 -8.99
N GLU A 178 -13.96 19.66 -9.72
CA GLU A 178 -15.39 19.40 -9.58
C GLU A 178 -15.69 17.92 -9.92
N ARG A 179 -16.55 17.28 -9.11
CA ARG A 179 -17.00 15.91 -9.35
C ARG A 179 -17.78 15.86 -10.65
N CYS A 180 -17.50 14.86 -11.49
CA CYS A 180 -18.32 14.54 -12.64
C CYS A 180 -19.73 14.15 -12.14
N ALA A 181 -20.77 14.77 -12.69
CA ALA A 181 -22.15 14.56 -12.25
C ALA A 181 -22.78 13.24 -12.74
N SER A 182 -22.06 12.50 -13.60
CA SER A 182 -22.53 11.30 -14.31
C SER A 182 -21.50 10.16 -14.22
N PRO A 183 -21.92 8.88 -14.31
CA PRO A 183 -21.02 7.72 -14.26
C PRO A 183 -19.97 7.80 -15.37
N CYS A 184 -18.70 7.91 -15.00
CA CYS A 184 -17.60 8.15 -15.93
C CYS A 184 -16.40 7.25 -15.64
N VAL A 185 -15.68 6.84 -16.67
CA VAL A 185 -14.42 6.12 -16.55
C VAL A 185 -13.25 7.08 -16.75
N ARG A 186 -12.21 6.96 -15.92
CA ARG A 186 -10.96 7.70 -16.14
C ARG A 186 -10.01 6.89 -17.01
N VAL A 187 -9.43 7.56 -18.00
CA VAL A 187 -8.46 6.98 -18.91
C VAL A 187 -7.13 7.70 -18.76
N LYS A 188 -6.05 6.95 -18.53
CA LYS A 188 -4.68 7.47 -18.45
C LYS A 188 -3.84 7.00 -19.63
N PHE A 189 -2.96 7.88 -20.10
CA PHE A 189 -1.96 7.59 -21.13
C PHE A 189 -0.58 7.68 -20.50
N LEU A 190 0.21 6.61 -20.60
CA LEU A 190 1.53 6.52 -19.96
C LEU A 190 2.67 6.39 -20.98
N ALA A 191 3.89 6.69 -20.55
CA ALA A 191 5.11 6.62 -21.35
C ALA A 191 4.99 7.39 -22.69
N GLU A 192 5.58 6.88 -23.77
CA GLU A 192 5.52 7.52 -25.12
C GLU A 192 4.07 7.70 -25.63
N LEU A 193 3.09 6.95 -25.11
CA LEU A 193 1.69 7.11 -25.48
C LEU A 193 1.16 8.49 -25.05
N ARG A 194 1.59 8.97 -23.88
CA ARG A 194 1.23 10.31 -23.37
C ARG A 194 1.71 11.41 -24.31
N GLU A 195 2.94 11.31 -24.77
CA GLU A 195 3.56 12.31 -25.65
C GLU A 195 2.89 12.31 -27.03
N ARG A 196 2.57 11.12 -27.55
CA ARG A 196 1.90 10.95 -28.85
C ARG A 196 0.46 11.44 -28.86
N VAL A 197 -0.27 11.21 -27.76
CA VAL A 197 -1.68 11.62 -27.61
C VAL A 197 -1.78 13.08 -27.14
N GLY A 198 -0.73 13.62 -26.52
CA GLY A 198 -0.64 15.02 -26.09
C GLY A 198 -1.45 15.36 -24.84
N VAL A 199 -2.00 14.37 -24.14
CA VAL A 199 -2.69 14.53 -22.83
C VAL A 199 -2.29 13.39 -21.89
N SER A 200 -2.24 13.64 -20.57
CA SER A 200 -1.95 12.60 -19.57
C SER A 200 -3.15 11.72 -19.26
N ASP A 201 -4.34 12.30 -19.30
CA ASP A 201 -5.57 11.63 -18.95
C ASP A 201 -6.78 12.29 -19.61
N THR A 202 -7.90 11.56 -19.61
CA THR A 202 -9.20 12.06 -20.00
C THR A 202 -10.29 11.32 -19.25
N VAL A 203 -11.47 11.92 -19.17
CA VAL A 203 -12.65 11.32 -18.54
C VAL A 203 -13.70 11.13 -19.62
N LEU A 204 -14.30 9.94 -19.65
CA LEU A 204 -15.35 9.59 -20.60
C LEU A 204 -16.60 9.15 -19.85
N ASP A 205 -17.75 9.69 -20.24
CA ASP A 205 -19.06 9.26 -19.74
C ASP A 205 -19.33 7.84 -20.22
N LEU A 206 -19.69 6.94 -19.30
CA LEU A 206 -19.97 5.54 -19.64
C LEU A 206 -21.15 5.38 -20.58
N ASP A 207 -22.08 6.33 -20.60
CA ASP A 207 -23.21 6.31 -21.53
C ASP A 207 -22.78 6.57 -22.98
N GLN A 208 -21.59 7.15 -23.18
CA GLN A 208 -20.98 7.37 -24.49
C GLN A 208 -20.15 6.17 -24.97
N VAL A 209 -20.00 5.13 -24.15
CA VAL A 209 -19.24 3.93 -24.49
C VAL A 209 -20.16 2.88 -25.13
N PRO A 210 -19.94 2.49 -26.40
CA PRO A 210 -20.83 1.55 -27.11
C PRO A 210 -20.99 0.18 -26.43
N SER A 211 -19.93 -0.28 -25.75
CA SER A 211 -19.90 -1.51 -24.97
C SER A 211 -19.11 -1.28 -23.68
N ARG A 212 -19.57 -1.83 -22.54
CA ARG A 212 -18.90 -1.66 -21.24
C ARG A 212 -17.67 -2.55 -21.09
N ASP A 213 -16.76 -2.45 -22.06
CA ASP A 213 -15.46 -3.11 -22.12
C ASP A 213 -14.39 -2.19 -22.71
N ILE A 214 -13.13 -2.64 -22.67
CA ILE A 214 -11.99 -1.88 -23.20
C ILE A 214 -12.14 -1.60 -24.70
N ALA A 215 -12.68 -2.53 -25.50
CA ALA A 215 -12.93 -2.33 -26.92
C ALA A 215 -13.88 -1.16 -27.17
N GLY A 216 -15.00 -1.11 -26.44
CA GLY A 216 -15.97 -0.02 -26.48
C GLY A 216 -15.33 1.30 -26.06
N LEU A 217 -14.49 1.29 -25.02
CA LEU A 217 -13.77 2.47 -24.55
C LEU A 217 -12.81 3.01 -25.62
N LYS A 218 -12.01 2.15 -26.26
CA LYS A 218 -11.13 2.52 -27.37
C LYS A 218 -11.91 3.13 -28.54
N ALA A 219 -13.05 2.54 -28.88
CA ALA A 219 -13.92 3.02 -29.96
C ALA A 219 -14.50 4.41 -29.64
N ALA A 220 -15.00 4.61 -28.42
CA ALA A 220 -15.56 5.88 -27.98
C ALA A 220 -14.51 7.01 -27.93
N LEU A 221 -13.30 6.71 -27.43
CA LEU A 221 -12.18 7.65 -27.46
C LEU A 221 -11.80 8.03 -28.89
N SER A 222 -11.70 7.06 -29.79
CA SER A 222 -11.35 7.29 -31.20
C SER A 222 -12.39 8.12 -31.94
N GLN A 223 -13.68 7.98 -31.59
CA GLN A 223 -14.77 8.80 -32.16
C GLN A 223 -14.75 10.23 -31.62
N ARG A 224 -14.34 10.41 -30.35
CA ARG A 224 -14.27 11.72 -29.72
C ARG A 224 -13.14 12.59 -30.27
N ASP A 225 -11.97 12.00 -30.52
CA ASP A 225 -10.85 12.68 -31.16
C ASP A 225 -9.94 11.67 -31.89
N THR A 226 -9.61 11.98 -33.14
CA THR A 226 -8.73 11.17 -34.01
C THR A 226 -7.35 10.87 -33.41
N ARG A 227 -6.87 11.68 -32.46
CA ARG A 227 -5.60 11.41 -31.76
C ARG A 227 -5.60 10.08 -30.99
N PHE A 228 -6.77 9.58 -30.59
CA PHE A 228 -6.91 8.34 -29.84
C PHE A 228 -7.01 7.10 -30.75
N SER A 229 -7.06 7.26 -32.07
CA SER A 229 -7.18 6.12 -33.00
C SER A 229 -6.03 5.12 -32.86
N MET A 230 -4.84 5.57 -32.43
CA MET A 230 -3.69 4.71 -32.16
C MET A 230 -3.89 3.70 -31.02
N LEU A 231 -4.90 3.87 -30.16
CA LEU A 231 -5.23 2.89 -29.12
C LEU A 231 -5.76 1.56 -29.67
N THR A 232 -6.21 1.58 -30.93
CA THR A 232 -6.64 0.37 -31.65
C THR A 232 -5.48 -0.44 -32.25
N ASP A 233 -4.25 0.08 -32.19
CA ASP A 233 -3.04 -0.68 -32.54
C ASP A 233 -2.88 -1.87 -31.57
N GLN A 234 -2.65 -3.07 -32.11
CA GLN A 234 -2.44 -4.31 -31.35
C GLN A 234 -1.27 -4.23 -30.37
N ARG A 235 -0.36 -3.26 -30.54
CA ARG A 235 0.77 -3.06 -29.62
C ARG A 235 0.41 -2.30 -28.35
N THR A 236 -0.72 -1.58 -28.33
CA THR A 236 -1.12 -0.81 -27.15
C THR A 236 -1.68 -1.73 -26.07
N LEU A 237 -0.98 -1.82 -24.95
CA LEU A 237 -1.40 -2.56 -23.76
C LEU A 237 -2.38 -1.73 -22.93
N CYS A 238 -3.21 -2.42 -22.14
CA CYS A 238 -4.08 -1.77 -21.17
C CYS A 238 -4.08 -2.46 -19.81
N ALA A 239 -4.38 -1.68 -18.78
CA ALA A 239 -4.63 -2.16 -17.43
C ALA A 239 -5.84 -1.45 -16.83
N ILE A 240 -6.68 -2.20 -16.11
CA ILE A 240 -7.78 -1.68 -15.29
C ILE A 240 -7.32 -1.73 -13.84
N ASN A 241 -7.29 -0.60 -13.14
CA ASN A 241 -6.86 -0.51 -11.74
C ASN A 241 -5.51 -1.21 -11.48
N GLN A 242 -4.54 -0.99 -12.36
CA GLN A 242 -3.19 -1.58 -12.33
C GLN A 242 -3.10 -3.08 -12.67
N VAL A 243 -4.21 -3.71 -13.06
CA VAL A 243 -4.24 -5.12 -13.50
C VAL A 243 -4.34 -5.20 -15.03
N MET A 244 -3.45 -5.96 -15.66
CA MET A 244 -3.45 -6.16 -17.11
C MET A 244 -4.82 -6.64 -17.62
N ALA A 245 -5.32 -5.99 -18.65
CA ALA A 245 -6.61 -6.27 -19.25
C ALA A 245 -6.48 -6.53 -20.75
N ASN A 246 -7.49 -7.18 -21.32
CA ASN A 246 -7.63 -7.34 -22.77
C ASN A 246 -8.85 -6.54 -23.25
N ASP A 247 -9.07 -6.51 -24.56
CA ASP A 247 -10.14 -5.72 -25.17
C ASP A 247 -11.56 -6.14 -24.70
N SER A 248 -11.73 -7.36 -24.21
CA SER A 248 -13.00 -7.86 -23.68
C SER A 248 -13.23 -7.62 -22.18
N ALA A 249 -12.24 -7.07 -21.47
CA ALA A 249 -12.34 -6.80 -20.04
C ALA A 249 -13.38 -5.72 -19.77
N ARG A 250 -14.29 -5.98 -18.83
CA ARG A 250 -15.38 -5.07 -18.48
C ARG A 250 -14.89 -3.88 -17.66
N ILE A 251 -15.54 -2.75 -17.86
CA ILE A 251 -15.27 -1.50 -17.13
C ILE A 251 -16.53 -0.99 -16.41
N THR A 252 -16.29 -0.29 -15.31
CA THR A 252 -17.28 0.33 -14.43
C THR A 252 -16.93 1.81 -14.23
N ASP A 253 -17.81 2.56 -13.56
CA ASP A 253 -17.69 3.99 -13.29
C ASP A 253 -16.68 4.30 -12.17
N GLU A 254 -16.19 3.27 -11.48
CA GLU A 254 -15.14 3.37 -10.48
C GLU A 254 -13.75 3.01 -11.04
N ASP A 255 -13.68 2.61 -12.31
CA ASP A 255 -12.44 2.10 -12.91
C ASP A 255 -11.53 3.20 -13.44
N GLU A 256 -10.22 2.99 -13.23
CA GLU A 256 -9.15 3.69 -13.93
C GLU A 256 -8.53 2.77 -14.99
N VAL A 257 -8.62 3.17 -16.25
CA VAL A 257 -8.03 2.44 -17.38
C VAL A 257 -6.75 3.14 -17.83
N ALA A 258 -5.62 2.44 -17.77
CA ALA A 258 -4.35 2.94 -18.29
C ALA A 258 -4.01 2.29 -19.63
N PHE A 259 -3.64 3.08 -20.63
CA PHE A 259 -3.06 2.62 -21.89
C PHE A 259 -1.57 2.96 -21.95
N PHE A 260 -0.76 2.03 -22.44
CA PHE A 260 0.69 2.17 -22.52
C PHE A 260 1.29 1.28 -23.62
N PRO A 261 2.47 1.64 -24.17
CA PRO A 261 3.18 0.82 -25.14
C PRO A 261 3.66 -0.50 -24.52
N PRO A 262 4.01 -1.52 -25.32
CA PRO A 262 4.65 -2.71 -24.81
C PRO A 262 6.04 -2.33 -24.27
N VAL A 263 6.39 -2.86 -23.11
CA VAL A 263 7.75 -2.70 -22.56
C VAL A 263 8.70 -3.48 -23.46
N THR A 264 9.43 -2.79 -24.32
CA THR A 264 10.61 -3.38 -24.98
C THR A 264 11.72 -3.37 -23.94
N GLY A 265 12.06 -4.55 -23.43
CA GLY A 265 13.09 -4.70 -22.41
C GLY A 265 14.42 -4.10 -22.88
N GLY A 266 14.97 -3.23 -22.06
CA GLY A 266 16.41 -2.96 -21.95
C GLY A 266 16.93 -3.58 -20.67
#